data_AF-A0ABD6G558-F1
#
_entry.id   AF-A0ABD6G558-F1
#
_cell.length_a   1.000
_cell.length_b   1.000
_cell.length_c   1.000
_cell.angle_alpha   90.00
_cell.angle_beta   90.00
_cell.angle_gamma   90.00
#
_symmetry.space_group_name_H-M   'P 1'
#
loop_
_entity.id
_entity.type
_entity.pdbx_description
1 polymer ?
#
loop_
_entity_poly.entity_id
_entity_poly.type
_entity_poly.pdbx_seq_one_letter_code
_entity_poly.pdbx_strand_id
1 'polypeptide(L)' 'MKTIGLIGGMSWESTVEYYRIINKEVKKRLGGLHSAKCLLYSVDFEE' A
#
# COMPACT_ATOMS: atom_id res chain seq x y z
N MET A 1 6.03 4.92 12.82
CA MET A 1 4.79 4.83 12.01
C MET A 1 3.95 3.65 12.50
N LYS A 2 2.63 3.81 12.58
CA LYS A 2 1.70 2.69 12.81
C LYS A 2 1.63 1.83 11.54
N THR A 3 1.34 0.55 11.67
CA THR A 3 1.12 -0.34 10.53
C THR A 3 -0.28 -0.10 9.96
N ILE A 4 -0.40 0.13 8.66
CA ILE A 4 -1.69 0.21 7.97
C ILE A 4 -2.09 -1.16 7.43
N GLY A 5 -3.36 -1.54 7.58
CA GLY A 5 -3.95 -2.68 6.87
C GLY A 5 -4.59 -2.21 5.57
N LEU A 6 -4.17 -2.78 4.44
CA LEU A 6 -4.76 -2.58 3.12
C LEU A 6 -5.57 -3.83 2.79
N ILE A 7 -6.86 -3.67 2.51
CA ILE A 7 -7.69 -4.71 1.92
C ILE A 7 -7.86 -4.32 0.46
N GLY A 8 -7.23 -5.09 -0.43
CA GLY A 8 -7.16 -4.82 -1.86
C GLY A 8 -7.65 -6.00 -2.68
N GLY A 9 -7.36 -5.97 -3.97
CA GLY A 9 -7.83 -6.99 -4.92
C GLY A 9 -9.17 -6.66 -5.56
N MET A 10 -9.74 -5.45 -5.38
CA MET A 10 -11.05 -5.07 -5.93
C MET A 10 -11.00 -3.80 -6.82
N SER A 11 -10.15 -3.72 -7.87
CA SER A 11 -9.29 -4.75 -8.46
C SER A 11 -7.83 -4.67 -7.96
N TRP A 12 -6.99 -5.63 -8.35
CA TRP A 12 -5.57 -5.65 -7.97
C TRP A 12 -4.77 -4.48 -8.57
N GLU A 13 -5.12 -4.00 -9.77
CA GLU A 13 -4.48 -2.87 -10.43
C GLU A 13 -4.59 -1.60 -9.57
N SER A 14 -5.77 -1.35 -8.99
CA SER A 14 -6.00 -0.21 -8.10
C SER A 14 -5.15 -0.33 -6.82
N THR A 15 -5.00 -1.54 -6.31
CA THR A 15 -4.25 -1.83 -5.07
C THR A 15 -2.76 -1.51 -5.24
N VAL A 16 -2.19 -1.81 -6.40
CA VAL A 16 -0.80 -1.45 -6.73
C VAL A 16 -0.61 0.07 -6.71
N GLU A 17 -1.58 0.83 -7.20
CA GLU A 17 -1.51 2.29 -7.18
C GLU A 17 -1.52 2.84 -5.74
N TYR A 18 -2.40 2.32 -4.89
CA TYR A 18 -2.45 2.70 -3.48
C TYR A 18 -1.14 2.39 -2.76
N TYR A 19 -0.59 1.18 -2.93
CA TYR A 19 0.70 0.82 -2.35
C TYR A 19 1.81 1.78 -2.79
N ARG A 20 1.83 2.15 -4.07
CA ARG A 20 2.82 3.09 -4.62
C ARG A 20 2.70 4.49 -4.02
N ILE A 21 1.48 5.04 -3.99
CA ILE A 21 1.21 6.37 -3.45
C ILE A 21 1.61 6.44 -1.97
N ILE A 22 1.21 5.45 -1.18
CA ILE A 22 1.52 5.38 0.26
C ILE A 22 3.03 5.39 0.49
N ASN A 23 3.78 4.57 -0.24
CA ASN A 23 5.24 4.52 -0.11
C ASN A 23 5.93 5.81 -0.59
N LYS A 24 5.44 6.42 -1.68
CA LYS A 24 5.95 7.72 -2.14
C LYS A 24 5.74 8.81 -1.09
N GLU A 25 4.59 8.85 -0.44
CA GLU A 25 4.30 9.83 0.62
C GLU A 25 5.15 9.59 1.88
N VAL A 26 5.37 8.35 2.28
CA VAL A 26 6.28 8.04 3.39
C VAL A 26 7.72 8.45 3.08
N LYS A 27 8.21 8.13 1.87
CA LYS A 27 9.55 8.57 1.42
C LYS A 27 9.65 10.09 1.37
N LYS A 28 8.61 10.79 0.88
CA LYS A 28 8.58 12.25 0.81
C LYS A 28 8.67 12.90 2.20
N ARG A 29 8.02 12.31 3.21
CA ARG A 29 7.99 12.83 4.59
C ARG A 29 9.22 12.48 5.41
N LEU A 30 9.79 11.29 5.22
CA LEU A 30 10.88 10.78 6.07
C LEU A 30 12.25 10.74 5.38
N GLY A 31 12.29 10.85 4.05
CA GLY A 31 13.51 10.83 3.25
C GLY A 31 14.16 9.45 3.13
N GLY A 32 15.37 9.44 2.56
CA GLY A 32 16.23 8.25 2.47
C GLY A 32 15.55 7.05 1.79
N LEU A 33 15.65 5.90 2.45
CA LEU A 33 15.09 4.62 2.00
C LEU A 33 13.85 4.23 2.82
N HIS A 34 13.17 5.19 3.44
CA HIS A 34 11.96 4.90 4.22
C HIS A 34 10.78 4.51 3.34
N SER A 35 10.11 3.43 3.75
CA SER A 35 8.88 2.89 3.17
C SER A 35 7.80 2.77 4.25
N ALA A 36 6.55 2.62 3.81
CA ALA A 36 5.43 2.46 4.73
C ALA A 36 5.42 1.05 5.36
N LYS A 37 5.09 0.97 6.65
CA LYS A 37 4.72 -0.31 7.28
C LYS A 37 3.28 -0.64 6.91
N CYS A 38 3.06 -1.64 6.07
CA CYS A 38 1.73 -2.08 5.67
C CYS A 38 1.59 -3.60 5.66
N LEU A 39 0.37 -4.07 5.93
CA LEU A 39 -0.09 -5.42 5.61
C LEU A 39 -1.11 -5.30 4.49
N LEU A 40 -0.95 -6.09 3.42
CA LEU A 40 -1.90 -6.14 2.32
C LEU A 40 -2.60 -7.50 2.33
N TYR A 41 -3.92 -7.48 2.44
CA TYR A 41 -4.79 -8.62 2.18
C TYR A 41 -5.44 -8.39 0.82
N SER A 42 -5.05 -9.16 -0.20
CA SER A 42 -5.62 -9.07 -1.54
C SER A 42 -6.60 -10.21 -1.74
N VAL A 43 -7.85 -9.87 -2.05
CA VAL A 43 -8.86 -10.87 -2.43
C VAL A 43 -8.78 -11.17 -3.92
N ASP A 44 -9.34 -12.31 -4.33
CA ASP A 44 -9.73 -12.52 -5.72
C ASP A 44 -10.99 -11.69 -5.99
N PHE A 45 -10.99 -10.90 -7.06
CA PHE A 45 -12.13 -10.04 -7.37
C PHE A 45 -13.31 -10.81 -7.97
N GLU A 46 -13.01 -11.97 -8.55
CA GLU A 46 -13.99 -12.78 -9.27
C GLU A 46 -14.53 -13.96 -8.42
N GLU A 47 -14.04 -14.14 -7.18
CA GLU A 47 -14.59 -15.08 -6.19
C GLU A 47 -15.93 -14.60 -5.60
#